data_AF-A0A6A6N7V9-F1
#
_entry.id   AF-A0A6A6N7V9-F1
#
_cell.length_a   1.000
_cell.length_b   1.000
_cell.length_c   1.000
_cell.angle_alpha   90.00
_cell.angle_beta   90.00
_cell.angle_gamma   90.00
#
_symmetry.space_group_name_H-M   'P 1'
#
loop_
_entity.id
_entity.type
_entity.pdbx_description
1 polymer ?
#
loop_
_entity_poly.entity_id
_entity_poly.type
_entity_poly.pdbx_seq_one_letter_code
_entity_poly.pdbx_strand_id
1 'polypeptide(L)' 'MEPKCKLKKQDGEPFVDATEYRRIIGSLRYLVNTRPDLAYSVGVVSRYMDTPTVTHMSAVKQILRASSI' A
#
# COMPACT_ATOMS: atom_id res chain seq x y z
N MET A 1 -15.48 17.83 -17.96
CA MET A 1 -14.14 18.28 -17.54
C MET A 1 -13.98 17.91 -16.08
N GLU A 2 -13.16 16.91 -15.76
CA GLU A 2 -12.79 16.61 -14.38
C GLU A 2 -11.30 16.93 -14.20
N PRO A 3 -10.93 17.89 -13.33
CA PRO A 3 -9.55 18.31 -13.16
C PRO A 3 -8.89 17.44 -12.10
N LYS A 4 -8.01 16.53 -12.50
CA LYS A 4 -7.03 15.93 -11.58
C LYS A 4 -5.62 16.30 -12.02
N CYS A 5 -5.36 17.60 -11.91
CA CYS A 5 -4.01 18.10 -11.70
C CYS A 5 -3.53 17.59 -10.33
N LYS A 6 -2.58 16.65 -10.31
CA LYS A 6 -1.64 16.49 -9.19
C LYS A 6 -0.25 16.18 -9.72
N LEU A 7 0.47 17.28 -9.97
CA LEU A 7 1.84 17.55 -9.52
C LEU A 7 2.80 16.36 -9.55
N LYS A 8 3.57 16.29 -10.64
CA LYS A 8 4.91 15.70 -10.63
C LYS A 8 5.75 16.37 -9.53
N LYS A 9 6.32 15.57 -8.63
CA LYS A 9 7.58 15.89 -7.95
C LYS A 9 8.58 14.80 -8.33
N GLN A 10 9.52 15.17 -9.19
CA GLN A 10 10.83 14.51 -9.25
C GLN A 10 11.55 14.83 -7.93
N ASP A 11 12.18 13.86 -7.28
CA ASP A 11 13.62 13.91 -6.93
C ASP A 11 14.06 12.63 -6.19
N GLY A 12 15.03 11.92 -6.76
CA GLY A 12 16.14 11.26 -6.03
C GLY A 12 15.91 10.04 -5.12
N GLU A 13 14.82 9.94 -4.37
CA GLU A 13 14.58 8.81 -3.47
C GLU A 13 13.60 7.82 -4.10
N PRO A 14 13.66 6.51 -3.79
CA PRO A 14 12.64 5.55 -4.20
C PRO A 14 11.34 5.85 -3.43
N PHE A 15 10.68 6.94 -3.83
CA PHE A 15 9.51 7.49 -3.19
C PHE A 15 8.33 6.62 -3.58
N VAL A 16 7.79 5.91 -2.59
CA VAL A 16 6.56 5.17 -2.78
C VAL A 16 5.43 6.19 -2.83
N ASP A 17 4.65 6.19 -3.91
CA ASP A 17 3.49 7.07 -3.99
C ASP A 17 2.52 6.73 -2.86
N ALA A 18 2.36 7.66 -1.91
CA ALA A 18 1.53 7.44 -0.74
C ALA A 18 0.06 7.23 -1.09
N THR A 19 -0.40 7.79 -2.22
CA THR A 19 -1.76 7.57 -2.70
C THR A 19 -1.92 6.13 -3.17
N GLU A 20 -0.98 5.62 -3.95
CA GLU A 20 -0.99 4.23 -4.39
C GLU A 20 -0.88 3.25 -3.21
N TYR A 21 0.03 3.51 -2.28
CA TYR A 21 0.18 2.71 -1.06
C TYR A 21 -1.14 2.63 -0.29
N ARG A 22 -1.80 3.77 -0.07
CA ARG A 22 -3.07 3.84 0.67
C ARG A 22 -4.19 3.11 -0.06
N ARG A 23 -4.24 3.16 -1.40
CA ARG A 23 -5.20 2.39 -2.21
C ARG A 23 -4.99 0.89 -2.03
N ILE A 24 -3.74 0.42 -2.07
CA ILE A 24 -3.42 -0.99 -1.89
C ILE A 24 -3.79 -1.47 -0.49
N ILE A 25 -3.45 -0.72 0.56
CA ILE A 25 -3.86 -1.12 1.91
C ILE A 25 -5.39 -1.11 2.06
N GLY A 26 -6.11 -0.20 1.39
CA GLY A 26 -7.57 -0.23 1.32
C GLY A 26 -8.10 -1.56 0.78
N SER A 27 -7.55 -2.03 -0.35
CA SER A 27 -7.88 -3.34 -0.92
C SER A 27 -7.49 -4.50 -0.01
N LEU A 28 -6.32 -4.44 0.63
CA LEU A 28 -5.88 -5.47 1.58
C LEU A 28 -6.79 -5.55 2.81
N ARG A 29 -7.28 -4.42 3.31
CA ARG A 29 -8.22 -4.38 4.43
C ARG A 29 -9.55 -5.05 4.09
N TYR A 30 -9.98 -4.98 2.83
CA TYR A 30 -11.13 -5.76 2.36
C TYR A 30 -10.83 -7.27 2.39
N LEU A 31 -9.66 -7.69 1.85
CA LEU A 31 -9.20 -9.08 1.85
C LEU A 31 -9.05 -9.70 3.25
N VAL A 32 -8.69 -8.92 4.27
CA VAL A 32 -8.58 -9.41 5.66
C VAL A 32 -9.91 -10.01 6.17
N ASN A 33 -11.06 -9.53 5.68
CA ASN A 33 -12.36 -10.07 6.11
C ASN A 33 -12.56 -11.52 5.69
N THR A 34 -11.97 -11.95 4.57
CA THR A 34 -12.07 -13.33 4.07
C THR A 34 -10.83 -14.16 4.36
N ARG A 35 -9.67 -13.53 4.60
CA ARG A 35 -8.42 -14.18 5.01
C ARG A 35 -7.82 -13.52 6.25
N PRO A 36 -8.27 -13.90 7.47
CA PRO A 36 -7.78 -13.33 8.72
C PRO A 36 -6.30 -13.62 8.99
N ASP A 37 -5.72 -14.63 8.34
CA ASP A 37 -4.29 -14.93 8.36
C ASP A 37 -3.41 -13.71 8.00
N LEU A 38 -3.92 -12.85 7.11
CA LEU A 38 -3.22 -11.65 6.65
C LEU A 38 -3.48 -10.43 7.55
N ALA A 39 -4.39 -10.51 8.53
CA ALA A 39 -4.81 -9.39 9.38
C ALA A 39 -3.64 -8.73 10.09
N TYR A 40 -2.74 -9.54 10.64
CA TYR A 40 -1.55 -9.05 11.35
C TYR A 40 -0.62 -8.27 10.42
N SER A 41 -0.28 -8.88 9.28
CA SER A 41 0.60 -8.27 8.28
C SER A 41 0.02 -6.98 7.73
N VAL A 42 -1.27 -6.95 7.41
CA VAL A 42 -1.99 -5.75 6.93
C VAL A 42 -2.05 -4.66 8.01
N GLY A 43 -2.27 -5.04 9.27
CA GLY A 43 -2.24 -4.12 10.40
C GLY A 43 -0.88 -3.45 10.56
N VAL A 44 0.22 -4.20 10.42
CA VAL A 44 1.59 -3.69 10.50
C VAL A 44 1.87 -2.66 9.42
N VAL A 45 1.56 -2.96 8.16
CA VAL A 45 1.81 -2.07 7.02
C VAL A 45 0.89 -0.84 7.02
N SER A 46 -0.32 -0.95 7.58
CA SER A 46 -1.26 0.18 7.69
C SER A 46 -0.73 1.31 8.58
N ARG A 47 0.25 1.06 9.45
CA ARG A 47 0.88 2.07 10.32
C ARG A 47 1.78 3.03 9.54
N TYR A 48 2.29 2.59 8.40
CA TYR A 48 3.24 3.33 7.56
C TYR A 48 2.57 4.02 6.37
N MET A 49 1.26 4.24 6.42
CA MET A 49 0.51 4.95 5.37
C MET A 49 0.91 6.42 5.22
N ASP A 50 1.39 7.04 6.30
CA ASP A 50 1.78 8.45 6.33
C ASP A 50 3.15 8.67 5.65
N THR A 51 4.09 7.76 5.91
CA THR A 51 5.45 7.77 5.36
C THR A 51 5.82 6.40 4.78
N PRO A 52 5.26 6.00 3.63
CA PRO A 52 5.55 4.71 3.02
C PRO A 52 6.97 4.70 2.44
N THR A 53 7.67 3.58 2.62
CA THR A 53 9.02 3.38 2.10
C THR A 53 9.05 2.17 1.17
N VAL A 54 10.11 2.03 0.38
CA VAL A 54 10.29 0.88 -0.54
C VAL A 54 10.17 -0.45 0.18
N THR A 55 10.72 -0.54 1.40
CA THR A 55 10.65 -1.73 2.25
C THR A 55 9.21 -2.06 2.60
N HIS A 56 8.42 -1.05 2.99
CA HIS A 56 6.99 -1.23 3.28
C HIS A 56 6.20 -1.64 2.03
N MET A 57 6.53 -1.08 0.86
CA MET A 57 5.90 -1.45 -0.41
C MET A 57 6.26 -2.87 -0.84
N SER A 58 7.48 -3.32 -0.61
CA SER A 58 7.90 -4.70 -0.86
C SER A 58 7.12 -5.69 0.01
N ALA A 59 6.96 -5.40 1.30
CA ALA A 59 6.14 -6.21 2.21
C ALA A 59 4.67 -6.29 1.76
N VAL A 60 4.09 -5.16 1.34
CA VAL A 60 2.73 -5.12 0.79
C VAL A 60 2.59 -5.99 -0.46
N LYS A 61 3.56 -5.94 -1.39
CA LYS A 61 3.58 -6.80 -2.58
C LYS A 61 3.69 -8.28 -2.23
N GLN A 62 4.46 -8.62 -1.19
CA GLN A 62 4.56 -9.99 -0.70
C GLN A 62 3.24 -10.50 -0.12
N ILE A 63 2.55 -9.67 0.67
CA ILE A 63 1.21 -10.00 1.21
C ILE A 63 0.21 -10.24 0.08
N LEU A 64 0.22 -9.37 -0.94
CA LEU A 64 -0.64 -9.55 -2.12
C LEU A 64 -0.35 -10.88 -2.83
N ARG A 65 0.92 -11.23 -3.02
CA ARG A 65 1.31 -12.50 -3.63
C ARG A 65 0.88 -13.71 -2.79
N ALA A 66 0.98 -13.62 -1.47
CA ALA A 66 0.51 -14.67 -0.56
C ALA A 66 -1.04 -14.80 -0.56
N SER A 67 -1.76 -13.71 -0.83
CA SER A 67 -3.22 -13.70 -0.88
C SER A 67 -3.83 -14.28 -2.18
N SER A 68 -3.06 -14.30 -3.28
CA SER A 68 -3.49 -14.83 -4.58
C SER A 68 -3.19 -16.32 -4.79
N ILE A 69 -2.59 -16.99 -3.81
CA ILE A 69 -2.40 -18.46 -3.78
C ILE A 69 -3.59 -19.13 -3.08
#